data_AF-Q8XP91-F1
#
_entry.id   AF-Q8XP91-F1
#
_cell.length_a   1.000
_cell.length_b   1.000
_cell.length_c   1.000
_cell.angle_alpha   90.00
_cell.angle_beta   90.00
_cell.angle_gamma   90.00
#
_symmetry.space_group_name_H-M   'P 1'
#
loop_
_entity.id
_entity.type
_entity.pdbx_description
1 polymer ?
#
loop_
_entity_poly.entity_id
_entity_poly.type
_entity_poly.pdbx_seq_one_letter_code
_entity_poly.pdbx_strand_id
1 'polypeptide(L)'
;MMRLDLLHMHIHSARTTGKISHTIKFTYIANTAVEYIEDAFNIEVDRTSLSYARFISHLRFAIERLINNTPVKNELLSIIKIKYPESFKVAEEIGKAINEDFSLEVAEDEIGYLALHVERIRKNE
;
A
#
# COMPACT_ATOMS: atom_id res chain seq x y z
N MET A 1 42.76 -17.21 9.63
CA MET A 1 41.41 -16.94 10.18
C MET A 1 40.74 -15.90 9.28
N MET A 2 40.32 -16.29 8.07
CA MET A 2 39.86 -15.36 7.01
C MET A 2 38.92 -16.09 6.04
N ARG A 3 37.88 -16.75 6.59
CA ARG A 3 36.86 -17.46 5.81
C ARG A 3 35.43 -17.27 6.34
N LEU A 4 35.21 -16.37 7.28
CA LEU A 4 33.88 -16.06 7.85
C LEU A 4 33.29 -14.74 7.32
N ASP A 5 34.11 -13.84 6.79
CA ASP A 5 33.65 -12.50 6.37
C ASP A 5 32.91 -12.49 5.02
N LEU A 6 33.18 -13.48 4.16
CA LEU A 6 32.55 -13.60 2.83
C LEU A 6 31.07 -14.03 2.91
N LEU A 7 30.68 -14.84 3.90
CA LEU A 7 29.28 -15.24 4.09
C LEU A 7 28.43 -14.06 4.55
N HIS A 8 28.99 -13.18 5.39
CA HIS A 8 28.30 -12.00 5.90
C HIS A 8 28.01 -10.97 4.80
N MET A 9 28.93 -10.82 3.83
CA MET A 9 28.77 -9.90 2.70
C MET A 9 27.71 -10.37 1.70
N HIS A 10 27.64 -11.67 1.38
CA HIS A 10 26.65 -12.19 0.44
C HIS A 10 25.22 -12.20 1.01
N ILE A 11 25.06 -12.41 2.32
CA ILE A 11 23.76 -12.26 3.01
C ILE A 11 23.35 -10.78 3.05
N HIS A 12 24.29 -9.87 3.30
CA HIS A 12 24.01 -8.43 3.30
C HIS A 12 23.60 -7.94 1.90
N SER A 13 24.30 -8.36 0.83
CA SER A 13 23.95 -7.98 -0.54
C SER A 13 22.59 -8.53 -0.99
N ALA A 14 22.22 -9.75 -0.59
CA ALA A 14 20.92 -10.35 -0.91
C ALA A 14 19.75 -9.65 -0.17
N ARG A 15 19.95 -9.25 1.10
CA ARG A 15 18.94 -8.46 1.83
C ARG A 15 18.80 -7.05 1.29
N THR A 16 19.90 -6.42 0.88
CA THR A 16 19.89 -5.06 0.34
C THR A 16 19.25 -5.01 -1.05
N THR A 17 19.48 -6.01 -1.90
CA THR A 17 18.81 -6.12 -3.22
C THR A 17 17.31 -6.34 -3.10
N GLY A 18 16.84 -7.20 -2.19
CA GLY A 18 15.40 -7.36 -1.91
C GLY A 18 14.75 -6.07 -1.38
N LYS A 19 15.41 -5.37 -0.47
CA LYS A 19 14.93 -4.08 0.07
C LYS A 19 14.84 -3.00 -1.01
N ILE A 20 15.85 -2.88 -1.88
CA ILE A 20 15.86 -1.90 -2.98
C ILE A 20 14.71 -2.20 -3.95
N SER A 21 14.45 -3.46 -4.28
CA SER A 21 13.30 -3.87 -5.10
C SER A 21 11.97 -3.46 -4.47
N HIS A 22 11.79 -3.69 -3.17
CA HIS A 22 10.56 -3.31 -2.47
C HIS A 22 10.35 -1.80 -2.42
N THR A 23 11.42 -1.00 -2.26
CA THR A 23 11.31 0.47 -2.29
C THR A 23 10.84 0.96 -3.66
N ILE A 24 11.38 0.41 -4.75
CA ILE A 24 10.97 0.79 -6.12
C ILE A 24 9.50 0.41 -6.36
N LYS A 25 9.12 -0.84 -6.03
CA LYS A 25 7.73 -1.29 -6.16
C LYS A 25 6.77 -0.47 -5.29
N PHE A 26 7.19 -0.08 -4.10
CA PHE A 26 6.38 0.79 -3.25
C PHE A 26 6.13 2.15 -3.89
N THR A 27 7.17 2.79 -4.44
CA THR A 27 7.01 4.08 -5.13
C THR A 27 6.10 3.96 -6.35
N TYR A 28 6.21 2.87 -7.11
CA TYR A 28 5.32 2.58 -8.23
C TYR A 28 3.86 2.48 -7.76
N ILE A 29 3.57 1.59 -6.81
CA ILE A 29 2.22 1.41 -6.25
C ILE A 29 1.67 2.71 -5.65
N ALA A 30 2.50 3.49 -4.95
CA ALA A 30 2.08 4.76 -4.37
C ALA A 30 1.62 5.76 -5.44
N ASN A 31 2.31 5.83 -6.58
CA ASN A 31 1.89 6.71 -7.68
C ASN A 31 0.65 6.16 -8.39
N THR A 32 0.64 4.87 -8.73
CA THR A 32 -0.52 4.22 -9.37
C THR A 32 -1.78 4.35 -8.52
N ALA A 33 -1.65 4.23 -7.19
CA ALA A 33 -2.78 4.39 -6.29
C ALA A 33 -3.32 5.83 -6.25
N VAL A 34 -2.45 6.83 -6.42
CA VAL A 34 -2.87 8.24 -6.54
C VAL A 34 -3.58 8.46 -7.88
N GLU A 35 -3.02 7.93 -8.98
CA GLU A 35 -3.62 8.01 -10.32
C GLU A 35 -5.03 7.41 -10.32
N TYR A 36 -5.23 6.23 -9.70
CA TYR A 36 -6.57 5.64 -9.55
C TYR A 36 -7.55 6.51 -8.76
N ILE A 37 -7.07 7.24 -7.75
CA ILE A 37 -7.92 8.15 -6.96
C ILE A 37 -8.28 9.39 -7.81
N GLU A 38 -7.28 9.99 -8.47
CA GLU A 38 -7.45 11.16 -9.33
C GLU A 38 -8.41 10.87 -10.49
N ASP A 39 -8.21 9.76 -11.20
CA ASP A 39 -9.03 9.34 -12.33
C ASP A 39 -10.46 8.99 -11.90
N ALA A 40 -10.63 8.24 -10.80
CA ALA A 40 -11.94 7.78 -10.36
C ALA A 40 -12.84 8.92 -9.86
N PHE A 41 -12.25 9.96 -9.27
CA PHE A 41 -13.01 11.07 -8.69
C PHE A 41 -12.88 12.38 -9.47
N ASN A 42 -12.06 12.40 -10.53
CA ASN A 42 -11.76 13.60 -11.32
C ASN A 42 -11.30 14.77 -10.43
N ILE A 43 -10.29 14.49 -9.60
CA ILE A 43 -9.65 15.44 -8.67
C ILE A 43 -8.14 15.47 -8.90
N GLU A 44 -7.47 16.49 -8.37
CA GLU A 44 -6.01 16.52 -8.25
C GLU A 44 -5.64 16.38 -6.77
N VAL A 45 -4.76 15.45 -6.42
CA VAL A 45 -4.43 15.20 -5.01
C VAL A 45 -3.32 16.11 -4.54
N ASP A 46 -3.57 16.91 -3.50
CA ASP A 46 -2.52 17.70 -2.85
C ASP A 46 -1.53 16.79 -2.12
N ARG A 47 -0.36 16.60 -2.73
CA ARG A 47 0.75 15.78 -2.20
C ARG A 47 1.42 16.38 -0.97
N THR A 48 1.08 17.61 -0.59
CA THR A 48 1.50 18.25 0.66
C THR A 48 0.47 18.10 1.79
N SER A 49 -0.73 17.61 1.46
CA SER A 49 -1.82 17.47 2.42
C SER A 49 -1.54 16.39 3.48
N LEU A 50 -2.13 16.59 4.64
CA LEU A 50 -2.08 15.61 5.73
C LEU A 50 -2.81 14.31 5.37
N SER A 51 -3.84 14.38 4.53
CA SER A 51 -4.60 13.21 4.07
C SER A 51 -3.74 12.33 3.15
N TYR A 52 -3.04 12.95 2.20
CA TYR A 52 -2.05 12.27 1.36
C TYR A 52 -0.93 11.64 2.21
N ALA A 53 -0.31 12.40 3.12
CA ALA A 53 0.77 11.89 3.96
C ALA A 53 0.35 10.66 4.79
N ARG A 54 -0.88 10.66 5.33
CA ARG A 54 -1.44 9.51 6.06
C ARG A 54 -1.74 8.32 5.15
N PHE A 55 -2.24 8.56 3.95
CA PHE A 55 -2.49 7.50 2.97
C PHE A 55 -1.20 6.78 2.57
N ILE A 56 -0.16 7.53 2.19
CA ILE A 56 1.16 6.97 1.83
C ILE A 56 1.78 6.20 3.01
N SER A 57 1.60 6.70 4.23
CA SER A 57 2.07 6.01 5.44
C SER A 57 1.33 4.69 5.67
N HIS A 58 0.01 4.70 5.56
CA HIS A 58 -0.81 3.49 5.71
C HIS A 58 -0.46 2.46 4.63
N LEU A 59 -0.36 2.88 3.37
CA LEU A 59 0.00 2.02 2.23
C LEU A 59 1.35 1.32 2.46
N ARG A 60 2.35 2.06 2.95
CA ARG A 60 3.67 1.48 3.30
C ARG A 60 3.54 0.40 4.37
N PHE A 61 2.87 0.70 5.47
CA PHE A 61 2.72 -0.28 6.55
C PHE A 61 1.82 -1.46 6.16
N ALA A 62 0.83 -1.25 5.29
CA ALA A 62 0.00 -2.31 4.72
C ALA A 62 0.86 -3.29 3.92
N ILE A 63 1.66 -2.80 2.99
CA ILE A 63 2.57 -3.62 2.19
C ILE A 63 3.58 -4.36 3.09
N GLU A 64 4.16 -3.69 4.10
CA GLU A 64 5.04 -4.36 5.05
C GLU A 64 4.34 -5.49 5.83
N ARG A 65 3.08 -5.29 6.26
CA ARG A 65 2.30 -6.34 6.91
C ARG A 65 2.03 -7.51 5.97
N LEU A 66 1.67 -7.24 4.72
CA LEU A 66 1.41 -8.26 3.70
C LEU A 66 2.67 -9.08 3.41
N ILE A 67 3.83 -8.43 3.24
CA ILE A 67 5.12 -9.11 3.04
C ILE A 67 5.47 -10.01 4.24
N ASN A 68 5.18 -9.56 5.46
CA ASN A 68 5.43 -10.30 6.68
C ASN A 68 4.30 -11.27 7.07
N ASN A 69 3.29 -11.45 6.20
CA ASN A 69 2.11 -12.28 6.44
C ASN A 69 1.44 -12.01 7.81
N THR A 70 1.30 -10.74 8.16
CA THR A 70 0.69 -10.28 9.42
C THR A 70 -0.69 -9.68 9.14
N PRO A 71 -1.76 -10.51 9.09
CA PRO A 71 -3.08 -10.05 8.71
C PRO A 71 -3.66 -9.10 9.74
N VAL A 72 -4.55 -8.22 9.28
CA VAL A 72 -5.33 -7.31 10.11
C VAL A 72 -6.80 -7.67 10.04
N LYS A 73 -7.54 -7.32 11.09
CA LYS A 73 -8.99 -7.42 11.13
C LYS A 73 -9.59 -6.03 11.16
N ASN A 74 -10.55 -5.77 10.28
CA ASN A 74 -11.24 -4.50 10.15
C ASN A 74 -12.70 -4.66 10.62
N GLU A 75 -12.93 -4.29 11.88
CA GLU A 75 -14.27 -4.36 12.49
C GLU A 75 -15.31 -3.44 11.83
N LEU A 76 -14.85 -2.49 11.00
CA LEU A 76 -15.70 -1.52 10.32
C LEU A 76 -15.96 -1.89 8.85
N LEU A 77 -15.46 -3.03 8.36
CA LEU A 77 -15.50 -3.39 6.94
C LEU A 77 -16.90 -3.27 6.33
N SER A 78 -17.90 -3.88 6.96
CA SER A 78 -19.30 -3.83 6.48
C SER A 78 -19.83 -2.40 6.39
N ILE A 79 -19.50 -1.54 7.36
CA ILE A 79 -19.93 -0.14 7.39
C ILE A 79 -19.23 0.64 6.28
N ILE A 80 -17.94 0.41 6.06
CA ILE A 80 -17.15 1.06 5.02
C ILE A 80 -17.72 0.73 3.63
N LYS A 81 -18.02 -0.55 3.35
CA LYS A 81 -18.62 -0.98 2.08
C LYS A 81 -19.95 -0.31 1.79
N ILE A 82 -20.78 -0.12 2.82
CA ILE A 82 -22.09 0.52 2.69
C ILE A 82 -21.94 2.04 2.51
N LYS A 83 -21.07 2.67 3.30
CA LYS A 83 -20.98 4.13 3.38
C LYS A 83 -20.11 4.74 2.28
N TYR A 84 -19.07 4.03 1.85
CA TYR A 84 -18.08 4.52 0.90
C TYR A 84 -17.87 3.53 -0.27
N PRO A 85 -18.93 3.12 -0.98
CA PRO A 85 -18.84 2.07 -2.00
C PRO A 85 -17.91 2.43 -3.17
N GLU A 86 -17.85 3.70 -3.56
CA GLU A 86 -16.95 4.16 -4.63
C GLU A 86 -15.47 4.13 -4.18
N SER A 87 -15.19 4.65 -2.99
CA SER A 87 -13.85 4.62 -2.38
C SER A 87 -13.39 3.18 -2.11
N PHE A 88 -14.32 2.27 -1.82
CA PHE A 88 -14.04 0.84 -1.70
C PHE A 88 -13.63 0.22 -3.04
N LYS A 89 -14.33 0.53 -4.14
CA LYS A 89 -13.96 0.05 -5.47
C LYS A 89 -12.57 0.53 -5.90
N VAL A 90 -12.24 1.80 -5.65
CA VAL A 90 -10.89 2.32 -5.92
C VAL A 90 -9.84 1.59 -5.08
N ALA A 91 -10.14 1.32 -3.80
CA ALA A 91 -9.26 0.53 -2.95
C ALA A 91 -9.09 -0.92 -3.42
N GLU A 92 -10.11 -1.53 -4.04
CA GLU A 92 -9.99 -2.85 -4.66
C GLU A 92 -9.00 -2.82 -5.84
N GLU A 93 -9.05 -1.80 -6.71
CA GLU A 93 -8.08 -1.65 -7.81
C GLU A 93 -6.65 -1.42 -7.29
N ILE A 94 -6.49 -0.64 -6.22
CA ILE A 94 -5.19 -0.48 -5.53
C ILE A 94 -4.71 -1.83 -4.96
N GLY A 95 -5.60 -2.59 -4.33
CA GLY A 95 -5.31 -3.93 -3.80
C GLY A 95 -4.86 -4.91 -4.89
N LYS A 96 -5.48 -4.87 -6.07
CA LYS A 96 -5.07 -5.68 -7.23
C LYS A 96 -3.66 -5.30 -7.71
N ALA A 97 -3.36 -4.00 -7.83
CA ALA A 97 -2.02 -3.56 -8.21
C ALA A 97 -0.95 -4.08 -7.22
N ILE A 98 -1.23 -3.98 -5.91
CA ILE A 98 -0.34 -4.55 -4.88
C ILE A 98 -0.17 -6.07 -5.07
N ASN A 99 -1.27 -6.79 -5.32
CA ASN A 99 -1.24 -8.24 -5.54
C ASN A 99 -0.37 -8.61 -6.74
N GLU A 100 -0.52 -7.91 -7.86
CA GLU A 100 0.22 -8.17 -9.10
C GLU A 100 1.72 -7.89 -8.93
N ASP A 101 2.09 -6.73 -8.39
CA ASP A 101 3.51 -6.34 -8.28
C ASP A 101 4.27 -7.07 -7.19
N PHE A 102 3.63 -7.37 -6.06
CA PHE A 102 4.28 -8.03 -4.94
C PHE A 102 4.00 -9.53 -4.88
N SER A 103 3.05 -10.05 -5.68
CA SER A 103 2.58 -11.43 -5.59
C SER A 103 2.08 -11.78 -4.18
N LEU A 104 1.30 -10.87 -3.59
CA LEU A 104 0.75 -10.96 -2.22
C LEU A 104 -0.78 -10.98 -2.22
N GLU A 105 -1.39 -11.82 -1.42
CA GLU A 105 -2.86 -11.79 -1.23
C GLU A 105 -3.25 -10.59 -0.36
N VAL A 106 -4.10 -9.70 -0.88
CA VAL A 106 -4.62 -8.55 -0.14
C VAL A 106 -6.02 -8.88 0.38
N ALA A 107 -6.12 -9.13 1.68
CA ALA A 107 -7.39 -9.44 2.33
C ALA A 107 -8.36 -8.24 2.30
N GLU A 108 -9.66 -8.53 2.29
CA GLU A 108 -10.71 -7.52 2.23
C GLU A 108 -10.67 -6.54 3.40
N ASP A 109 -10.24 -6.99 4.59
CA ASP A 109 -10.03 -6.12 5.75
C ASP A 109 -9.05 -4.97 5.47
N GLU A 110 -7.96 -5.25 4.74
CA GLU A 110 -6.95 -4.28 4.33
C GLU A 110 -7.51 -3.36 3.24
N ILE A 111 -8.26 -3.90 2.27
CA ILE A 111 -9.01 -3.11 1.28
C ILE A 111 -9.94 -2.12 1.98
N GLY A 112 -10.64 -2.54 3.04
CA GLY A 112 -11.48 -1.66 3.83
C GLY A 112 -10.72 -0.50 4.48
N TYR A 113 -9.51 -0.74 5.02
CA TYR A 113 -8.70 0.35 5.57
C TYR A 113 -8.18 1.29 4.48
N LEU A 114 -7.75 0.75 3.33
CA LEU A 114 -7.39 1.56 2.17
C LEU A 114 -8.55 2.44 1.72
N ALA A 115 -9.76 1.89 1.66
CA ALA A 115 -10.98 2.63 1.29
C ALA A 115 -11.25 3.82 2.21
N LEU A 116 -10.98 3.69 3.53
CA LEU A 116 -11.09 4.82 4.46
C LEU A 116 -10.08 5.93 4.16
N HIS A 117 -8.87 5.59 3.74
CA HIS A 117 -7.87 6.58 3.37
C HIS A 117 -8.18 7.25 2.02
N VAL A 118 -8.64 6.47 1.04
CA VAL A 118 -9.14 6.96 -0.25
C VAL A 118 -10.28 7.96 -0.04
N GLU A 119 -11.27 7.59 0.77
CA GLU A 119 -12.39 8.46 1.13
C GLU A 119 -11.94 9.76 1.80
N ARG A 120 -10.89 9.70 2.63
CA ARG A 120 -10.32 10.90 3.26
C ARG A 120 -9.65 11.81 2.24
N ILE A 121 -8.94 11.27 1.25
CA ILE A 121 -8.36 12.10 0.18
C ILE A 121 -9.50 12.77 -0.57
N ARG A 122 -10.45 11.99 -1.10
CA ARG A 122 -11.61 12.48 -1.85
C ARG A 122 -12.38 13.61 -1.17
N LYS A 123 -12.50 13.58 0.16
CA LYS A 123 -13.24 14.60 0.93
C LYS A 123 -12.50 15.90 1.18
N ASN A 124 -11.17 15.90 1.06
CA ASN A 124 -10.36 17.08 1.36
C ASN A 124 -9.85 17.80 0.10
N GLU A 125 -10.07 17.20 -1.08
CA GLU A 125 -9.94 17.85 -2.38
C GLU A 125 -11.32 18.30 -2.87
#